data_AF-A0A1F4X7B1-F1
#
_entry.id   AF-A0A1F4X7B1-F1
#
_cell.length_a   1.000
_cell.length_b   1.000
_cell.length_c   1.000
_cell.angle_alpha   90.00
_cell.angle_beta   90.00
_cell.angle_gamma   90.00
#
_symmetry.space_group_name_H-M   'P 1'
#
loop_
_entity.id
_entity.type
_entity.pdbx_description
1 polymer ?
#
loop_
_entity_poly.entity_id
_entity_poly.type
_entity_poly.pdbx_seq_one_letter_code
_entity_poly.pdbx_strand_id
1 'polypeptide(L)'
;MILDNLRSLIVEYTKAKDMEKLGVLRYYLSAVKNKEIELRPQGVELNDEHAFKVLKKQLKQLNESLEMYEKGGRTESIQKTKREIEILNEFAAMFPFPLE
;
A
#
# COMPACT_ATOMS: atom_id res chain seq x y z
N MET A 1 -15.37 -3.07 6.36
CA MET A 1 -13.95 -3.50 6.49
C MET A 1 -13.06 -2.27 6.36
N ILE A 2 -11.84 -2.28 6.87
CA ILE A 2 -10.89 -1.15 6.67
C ILE A 2 -10.62 -0.93 5.19
N LEU A 3 -10.64 -2.01 4.41
CA LEU A 3 -10.56 -1.95 2.96
C LEU A 3 -11.64 -1.05 2.32
N ASP A 4 -12.84 -0.99 2.90
CA ASP A 4 -13.92 -0.16 2.38
C ASP A 4 -13.67 1.33 2.66
N ASN A 5 -13.09 1.65 3.82
CA ASN A 5 -12.66 3.01 4.14
C ASN A 5 -11.54 3.46 3.18
N LEU A 6 -10.55 2.61 2.93
CA LEU A 6 -9.49 2.88 1.96
C LEU A 6 -10.04 3.08 0.54
N ARG A 7 -11.08 2.33 0.13
CA ARG A 7 -11.74 2.53 -1.17
C ARG A 7 -12.41 3.91 -1.25
N SER A 8 -13.04 4.37 -0.17
CA SER A 8 -13.68 5.69 -0.11
C SER A 8 -12.67 6.84 -0.27
N LEU A 9 -11.42 6.67 0.19
CA LEU A 9 -10.35 7.67 0.02
C LEU A 9 -10.01 7.96 -1.46
N ILE A 10 -10.34 7.06 -2.40
CA ILE A 10 -10.18 7.32 -3.85
C ILE A 10 -10.92 8.60 -4.25
N VAL A 11 -12.15 8.77 -3.76
CA VAL A 11 -12.98 9.94 -4.07
C VAL A 11 -12.39 11.19 -3.44
N GLU A 12 -11.91 11.09 -2.20
CA GLU A 12 -11.29 12.19 -1.47
C GLU A 12 -10.02 12.67 -2.17
N TYR A 13 -9.08 11.77 -2.47
CA TYR A 13 -7.84 12.10 -3.16
C TYR A 13 -8.07 12.61 -4.58
N THR A 14 -9.08 12.09 -5.28
CA THR A 14 -9.44 12.61 -6.61
C THR A 14 -9.95 14.05 -6.52
N LYS A 15 -10.83 14.36 -5.55
CA LYS A 15 -11.34 15.72 -5.33
C LYS A 15 -10.25 16.69 -4.90
N ALA A 16 -9.34 16.24 -4.03
CA ALA A 16 -8.19 17.01 -3.58
C ALA A 16 -7.09 17.17 -4.64
N LYS A 17 -7.19 16.46 -5.77
CA LYS A 17 -6.12 16.34 -6.79
C LYS A 17 -4.79 15.85 -6.21
N ASP A 18 -4.86 15.04 -5.16
CA ASP A 18 -3.69 14.39 -4.56
C ASP A 18 -3.32 13.15 -5.38
N MET A 19 -2.66 13.40 -6.52
CA MET A 19 -2.31 12.36 -7.49
C MET A 19 -1.34 11.32 -6.91
N GLU A 20 -0.54 11.72 -5.92
CA GLU A 20 0.44 10.86 -5.29
C GLU A 20 -0.24 9.84 -4.37
N LYS A 21 -1.06 10.30 -3.41
CA LYS A 21 -1.83 9.39 -2.54
C LYS A 21 -2.78 8.52 -3.34
N LEU A 22 -3.42 9.09 -4.37
CA LEU A 22 -4.29 8.34 -5.28
C LEU A 22 -3.54 7.21 -6.00
N GLY A 23 -2.31 7.48 -6.47
CA GLY A 23 -1.47 6.48 -7.13
C GLY A 23 -1.10 5.33 -6.20
N VAL A 24 -0.59 5.64 -5.01
CA VAL A 24 -0.21 4.63 -3.99
C VAL A 24 -1.41 3.81 -3.56
N LEU A 25 -2.55 4.46 -3.28
CA LEU A 25 -3.79 3.78 -2.89
C LEU A 25 -4.28 2.82 -3.97
N ARG A 26 -4.32 3.24 -5.24
CA ARG A 26 -4.76 2.36 -6.34
C ARG A 26 -3.83 1.19 -6.54
N TYR A 27 -2.52 1.41 -6.41
CA TYR A 27 -1.54 0.32 -6.50
C TYR A 27 -1.72 -0.70 -5.37
N TYR A 28 -1.89 -0.23 -4.13
CA TYR A 28 -2.20 -1.08 -2.99
C TYR A 28 -3.50 -1.89 -3.20
N LEU A 29 -4.60 -1.23 -3.58
CA LEU A 29 -5.89 -1.89 -3.82
C LEU A 29 -5.83 -2.93 -4.95
N SER A 30 -5.03 -2.68 -5.99
CA SER A 30 -4.77 -3.65 -7.05
C SER A 30 -4.06 -4.90 -6.52
N ALA A 31 -3.03 -4.74 -5.68
CA ALA A 31 -2.35 -5.86 -5.04
C ALA A 31 -3.28 -6.65 -4.09
N VAL A 32 -4.16 -5.96 -3.37
CA VAL A 32 -5.20 -6.61 -2.54
C VAL A 32 -6.17 -7.39 -3.40
N LYS A 33 -6.56 -6.87 -4.58
CA LYS A 33 -7.42 -7.59 -5.52
C LYS A 33 -6.74 -8.84 -6.06
N ASN A 34 -5.45 -8.77 -6.38
CA ASN A 34 -4.68 -9.94 -6.75
C ASN A 34 -4.66 -10.97 -5.62
N LYS A 35 -4.54 -10.54 -4.36
CA LYS A 35 -4.61 -11.45 -3.22
C LYS A 35 -5.97 -12.14 -3.08
N GLU A 36 -7.06 -11.41 -3.31
CA GLU A 36 -8.41 -11.98 -3.36
C GLU A 36 -8.53 -13.08 -4.44
N ILE A 37 -7.95 -12.86 -5.62
CA ILE A 37 -7.92 -13.84 -6.72
C ILE A 37 -7.12 -15.08 -6.31
N GLU A 38 -5.98 -14.93 -5.62
CA GLU A 38 -5.17 -16.05 -5.12
C GLU A 38 -5.89 -16.89 -4.06
N LEU A 39 -6.72 -16.26 -3.21
CA LEU A 39 -7.45 -16.92 -2.13
C LEU A 39 -8.70 -17.65 -2.64
N ARG A 40 -9.28 -17.21 -3.76
CA ARG A 40 -10.52 -17.75 -4.30
C ARG A 40 -10.50 -19.28 -4.55
N PRO A 41 -9.47 -19.90 -5.15
CA PRO A 41 -9.41 -21.35 -5.32
C PRO A 41 -9.35 -22.14 -3.99
N GLN A 42 -8.96 -21.47 -2.90
CA GLN A 42 -8.84 -22.06 -1.57
C GLN A 42 -10.16 -21.93 -0.78
N GLY A 43 -11.19 -21.30 -1.34
CA GLY A 43 -12.46 -21.02 -0.64
C GLY A 43 -12.31 -20.02 0.51
N VAL A 44 -11.22 -19.25 0.54
CA VAL A 44 -10.94 -18.26 1.58
C VAL A 44 -11.39 -16.88 1.13
N GLU A 45 -12.22 -16.22 1.93
CA GLU A 45 -12.62 -14.85 1.69
C GLU A 45 -11.53 -13.86 2.12
N LEU A 46 -11.37 -12.78 1.33
CA LEU A 46 -10.47 -11.70 1.68
C LEU A 46 -10.99 -10.99 2.94
N ASN A 47 -10.11 -10.74 3.90
CA ASN A 47 -10.41 -10.01 5.13
C ASN A 47 -9.34 -8.92 5.39
N ASP A 48 -9.52 -8.13 6.45
CA ASP A 48 -8.59 -7.03 6.77
C ASP A 48 -7.18 -7.53 7.10
N GLU A 49 -7.04 -8.73 7.67
CA GLU A 49 -5.72 -9.34 7.94
C GLU A 49 -4.98 -9.68 6.64
N HIS A 50 -5.69 -10.24 5.64
CA HIS A 50 -5.14 -10.49 4.31
C HIS A 50 -4.70 -9.20 3.62
N ALA A 51 -5.52 -8.14 3.71
CA ALA A 51 -5.20 -6.83 3.16
C ALA A 51 -3.98 -6.20 3.85
N PHE A 52 -3.87 -6.35 5.17
CA PHE A 52 -2.71 -5.86 5.93
C PHE A 52 -1.43 -6.63 5.59
N LYS A 53 -1.50 -7.95 5.39
CA LYS A 53 -0.35 -8.75 4.92
C LYS A 53 0.17 -8.26 3.56
N VAL A 54 -0.72 -7.88 2.64
CA VAL A 54 -0.32 -7.26 1.36
C VAL A 54 0.38 -5.93 1.58
N LEU A 55 -0.14 -5.09 2.49
CA LEU A 55 0.46 -3.80 2.83
C LEU A 55 1.88 -3.97 3.38
N LYS A 56 2.07 -4.85 4.37
CA LYS A 56 3.39 -5.16 4.95
C LYS A 56 4.39 -5.63 3.89
N LYS A 57 3.93 -6.48 2.96
CA LYS A 57 4.77 -6.94 1.85
C LYS A 57 5.22 -5.78 0.97
N GLN A 58 4.32 -4.85 0.63
CA GLN A 58 4.68 -3.67 -0.17
C GLN A 58 5.63 -2.73 0.57
N LEU A 59 5.39 -2.46 1.87
CA LEU A 59 6.31 -1.67 2.70
C LEU A 59 7.72 -2.27 2.70
N LYS A 60 7.82 -3.59 2.88
CA LYS A 60 9.11 -4.30 2.82
C LYS A 60 9.80 -4.10 1.46
N GLN A 61 9.08 -4.28 0.35
CA GLN A 61 9.62 -4.10 -1.00
C GLN A 61 10.09 -2.66 -1.27
N LEU A 62 9.36 -1.67 -0.75
CA LEU A 62 9.74 -0.26 -0.86
C LEU A 62 11.00 0.04 -0.03
N ASN A 63 11.10 -0.48 1.20
CA ASN A 63 12.30 -0.33 2.03
C ASN A 63 13.53 -0.97 1.37
N GLU A 64 13.39 -2.19 0.83
CA GLU A 64 14.46 -2.84 0.06
C GLU A 64 14.86 -2.03 -1.19
N SER A 65 13.88 -1.45 -1.88
CA SER A 65 14.13 -0.57 -3.04
C SER A 65 14.83 0.72 -2.64
N LEU A 66 14.43 1.30 -1.50
CA LEU A 66 15.04 2.51 -0.96
C LEU A 66 16.52 2.29 -0.67
N GLU A 67 16.88 1.20 0.01
CA GLU A 67 18.28 0.84 0.28
C GLU A 67 19.10 0.71 -1.01
N MET A 68 18.52 0.10 -2.06
CA MET A 68 19.18 -0.02 -3.36
C MET A 68 19.39 1.34 -4.04
N TYR A 69 18.39 2.24 -3.97
CA TYR A 69 18.50 3.58 -4.55
C TYR A 69 19.48 4.47 -3.79
N GLU A 70 19.54 4.34 -2.46
CA GLU A 70 20.53 5.01 -1.61
C GLU A 70 21.95 4.55 -1.95
N LYS A 71 22.18 3.23 -2.09
CA LYS A 71 23.47 2.68 -2.54
C LYS A 71 23.85 3.15 -3.95
N GLY A 72 22.87 3.37 -4.81
CA GLY A 72 23.06 3.82 -6.19
C GLY A 72 23.09 5.34 -6.40
N GLY A 73 22.93 6.15 -5.35
CA GLY A 73 22.90 7.62 -5.46
C GLY A 73 21.74 8.19 -6.29
N ARG A 74 20.63 7.46 -6.43
CA ARG A 74 19.49 7.86 -7.29
C ARG A 74 18.52 8.77 -6.53
N THR A 75 18.89 10.04 -6.34
CA THR A 75 18.16 11.00 -5.49
C THR A 75 16.66 11.11 -5.79
N GLU A 76 16.25 11.16 -7.06
CA GLU A 76 14.82 11.23 -7.42
C GLU A 76 14.05 9.97 -6.99
N SER A 77 14.64 8.79 -7.18
CA SER A 77 14.03 7.52 -6.77
C SER A 77 13.96 7.40 -5.25
N ILE A 78 14.98 7.87 -4.52
CA ILE A 78 14.99 7.90 -3.06
C ILE A 78 13.82 8.73 -2.54
N GLN A 79 13.63 9.95 -3.05
CA GLN A 79 12.56 10.84 -2.58
C GLN A 79 11.18 10.27 -2.89
N LYS A 80 10.98 9.75 -4.12
CA LYS A 80 9.74 9.09 -4.51
C LYS A 80 9.42 7.91 -3.61
N THR A 81 10.38 7.02 -3.35
CA THR A 81 10.16 5.83 -2.53
C THR A 81 9.91 6.18 -1.06
N LYS A 82 10.62 7.17 -0.49
CA LYS A 82 10.33 7.66 0.87
C LYS A 82 8.89 8.15 0.98
N ARG A 83 8.43 8.88 -0.03
CA ARG A 83 7.07 9.39 -0.05
C ARG A 83 6.00 8.30 -0.20
N GLU A 84 6.27 7.28 -1.02
CA GLU A 84 5.40 6.10 -1.11
C GLU A 84 5.33 5.34 0.23
N ILE A 85 6.45 5.21 0.94
CA ILE A 85 6.51 4.59 2.28
C ILE A 85 5.69 5.39 3.29
N GLU A 86 5.83 6.72 3.32
CA GLU A 86 5.04 7.60 4.20
C GLU A 86 3.53 7.38 3.99
N ILE A 87 3.08 7.43 2.73
CA ILE A 87 1.66 7.26 2.39
C ILE A 87 1.16 5.86 2.76
N LEU A 88 1.97 4.81 2.51
CA LEU A 88 1.59 3.45 2.83
C LEU A 88 1.55 3.20 4.35
N ASN A 89 2.37 3.91 5.13
CA ASN A 89 2.29 3.94 6.60
C ASN A 89 1.04 4.65 7.11
N GLU A 90 0.57 5.72 6.45
CA GLU A 90 -0.74 6.32 6.79
C GLU A 90 -1.87 5.30 6.63
N PHE A 91 -1.84 4.47 5.58
CA PHE A 91 -2.82 3.40 5.40
C PHE A 91 -2.67 2.32 6.46
N ALA A 92 -1.43 1.95 6.81
CA ALA A 92 -1.14 0.98 7.86
C ALA A 92 -1.76 1.36 9.21
N ALA A 93 -1.70 2.65 9.57
CA ALA A 93 -2.26 3.18 10.81
C ALA A 93 -3.79 3.04 10.92
N MET A 94 -4.49 2.78 9.80
CA MET A 94 -5.93 2.49 9.81
C MET A 94 -6.25 1.05 10.21
N PHE A 95 -5.25 0.16 10.23
CA PHE A 95 -5.42 -1.23 10.63
C PHE A 95 -5.14 -1.44 12.12
N PRO A 96 -5.93 -2.26 12.84
CA PRO A 96 -5.71 -2.59 14.24
C PRO A 96 -4.63 -3.69 14.39
N PHE A 97 -3.65 -3.71 13.49
CA PHE A 97 -2.62 -4.74 13.43
C PHE A 97 -1.23 -4.08 13.56
N PRO A 98 -0.32 -4.67 14.35
CA PRO A 98 1.01 -4.11 14.50
C PRO A 98 1.84 -4.30 13.22
N LEU A 99 2.69 -3.31 12.92
CA LEU A 99 3.64 -3.38 11.80
C LEU A 99 4.83 -4.32 12.02
N GLU A 100 4.99 -4.84 13.25
CA GLU A 100 6.08 -5.73 13.73
C GLU A 100 6.71 -6.67 12.69
#